data_AF-A0A0Q9ASM4-F1
#
_entry.id   AF-A0A0Q9ASM4-F1
#
_cell.length_a   1.000
_cell.length_b   1.000
_cell.length_c   1.000
_cell.angle_alpha   90.00
_cell.angle_beta   90.00
_cell.angle_gamma   90.00
#
_symmetry.space_group_name_H-M   'P 1'
#
loop_
_entity.id
_entity.type
_entity.pdbx_description
1 polymer ?
#
loop_
_entity_poly.entity_id
_entity_poly.type
_entity_poly.pdbx_seq_one_letter_code
_entity_poly.pdbx_strand_id
1 'polypeptide(L)'
;MDAFFASVEQLTRPTLRGRPVLVGGLGGRGVVAGASYEARVFGARSAMPMHQARRMVGAAAVVLPPRGVVYGAASGRVFETIRTVVPVLEQLSFDEAFGEPAEIAGSTTAEVVDFCEALRAKVFAETGLVSSVGAGSGKQVAKIASGLAKPDGVRVIGREEEREVLAGLPVRALWGIGPVAEDKLRRLGIETIGALAELTDNEVADVLGATIGPALHRLARGIDDRPVAERADAKQISAESTFAEDLRTLDQLRDAAGSIGEHAHRRLLKDGRGARTVTVKLKRSDMSTLTRSATLPYASTDVALLISTARRLLLDPIEIGPIRLVGVGFSGLSDVQQESLFPDLDQGAEDGPIAGSEGPAPAPVAAGPTPWRIGDDVMHPEHGHGWVQGAGHGVMTIRFETRASGPGIARTFRADLPEISRANPIDSLDWREYLDALYRSDE
;
A
#
# COMPACT_ATOMS: atom_id res chain seq x y z
N MET A 1 -11.64 1.92 -6.55
CA MET A 1 -12.09 3.00 -5.64
C MET A 1 -11.36 4.30 -5.96
N ASP A 2 -11.97 5.40 -5.54
CA ASP A 2 -11.55 6.75 -5.91
C ASP A 2 -10.84 7.45 -4.77
N ALA A 3 -9.64 7.99 -5.05
CA ALA A 3 -8.77 8.65 -4.06
C ALA A 3 -8.69 7.90 -2.70
N PHE A 4 -8.62 6.56 -2.73
CA PHE A 4 -9.07 5.66 -1.66
C PHE A 4 -8.67 6.08 -0.23
N PHE A 5 -7.38 6.28 0.05
CA PHE A 5 -6.96 6.65 1.41
C PHE A 5 -7.56 7.99 1.86
N ALA A 6 -7.56 9.01 0.99
CA ALA A 6 -8.15 10.30 1.32
C ALA A 6 -9.68 10.21 1.49
N SER A 7 -10.35 9.43 0.64
CA SER A 7 -11.80 9.18 0.75
C SER A 7 -12.17 8.47 2.05
N VAL A 8 -11.37 7.49 2.51
CA VAL A 8 -11.57 6.85 3.82
C VAL A 8 -11.36 7.84 4.98
N GLU A 9 -10.36 8.71 4.87
CA GLU A 9 -10.17 9.78 5.84
C GLU A 9 -11.36 10.76 5.86
N GLN A 10 -11.88 11.18 4.70
CA GLN A 10 -13.04 12.07 4.59
C GLN A 10 -14.36 11.39 4.99
N LEU A 11 -14.45 10.07 4.85
CA LEU A 11 -15.58 9.26 5.31
C LEU A 11 -15.66 9.26 6.85
N THR A 12 -14.53 8.98 7.50
CA THR A 12 -14.43 8.83 8.97
C THR A 12 -14.22 10.15 9.70
N ARG A 13 -13.81 11.21 9.00
CA ARG A 13 -13.62 12.58 9.52
C ARG A 13 -14.46 13.55 8.68
N PRO A 14 -15.79 13.61 8.90
CA PRO A 14 -16.71 14.28 7.98
C PRO A 14 -16.42 15.76 7.73
N THR A 15 -15.78 16.46 8.68
CA THR A 15 -15.33 17.85 8.50
C THR A 15 -14.24 18.01 7.41
N LEU A 16 -13.64 16.91 6.93
CA LEU A 16 -12.64 16.92 5.86
C LEU A 16 -13.22 16.80 4.44
N ARG A 17 -14.52 16.54 4.30
CA ARG A 17 -15.17 16.50 2.98
C ARG A 17 -15.03 17.86 2.29
N GLY A 18 -14.67 17.87 1.01
CA GLY A 18 -14.42 19.11 0.26
C GLY A 18 -13.08 19.78 0.58
N ARG A 19 -12.24 19.20 1.44
CA ARG A 19 -10.92 19.75 1.80
C ARG A 19 -9.79 19.04 1.07
N PRO A 20 -8.69 19.73 0.74
CA PRO A 20 -7.53 19.10 0.11
C PRO A 20 -6.73 18.27 1.13
N VAL A 21 -7.13 17.00 1.26
CA VAL A 21 -6.50 15.99 2.12
C VAL A 21 -5.33 15.30 1.39
N LEU A 22 -4.21 15.18 2.10
CA LEU A 22 -3.00 14.45 1.75
C LEU A 22 -2.72 13.41 2.84
N VAL A 23 -2.75 12.13 2.48
CA VAL A 23 -2.41 11.02 3.37
C VAL A 23 -0.99 10.57 3.08
N GLY A 24 -0.12 10.46 4.09
CA GLY A 24 1.24 9.99 3.90
C GLY A 24 2.18 10.25 5.08
N GLY A 25 3.46 9.96 4.87
CA GLY A 25 4.47 10.16 5.91
C GLY A 25 4.62 11.63 6.29
N LEU A 26 4.58 11.94 7.59
CA LEU A 26 4.72 13.31 8.12
C LEU A 26 6.18 13.79 8.23
N GLY A 27 7.15 12.87 8.19
CA GLY A 27 8.57 13.17 8.28
C GLY A 27 9.13 13.83 7.01
N GLY A 28 10.34 14.42 7.10
CA GLY A 28 10.96 15.15 5.99
C GLY A 28 11.21 14.34 4.71
N ARG A 29 11.21 13.00 4.82
CA ARG A 29 11.36 12.05 3.71
C ARG A 29 10.06 11.37 3.30
N GLY A 30 8.93 11.79 3.88
CA GLY A 30 7.61 11.26 3.59
C GLY A 30 7.14 11.56 2.17
N VAL A 31 6.34 10.64 1.63
CA VAL A 31 5.66 10.78 0.34
C VAL A 31 4.16 10.72 0.55
N VAL A 32 3.41 11.29 -0.39
CA VAL A 32 1.96 11.18 -0.45
C VAL A 32 1.59 9.75 -0.85
N ALA A 33 0.91 9.05 0.05
CA ALA A 33 0.31 7.74 -0.22
C ALA A 33 -1.02 7.91 -0.98
N GLY A 34 -1.86 8.85 -0.55
CA GLY A 34 -3.12 9.20 -1.23
C GLY A 34 -3.39 10.69 -1.20
N ALA A 35 -3.83 11.25 -2.33
CA ALA A 35 -4.29 12.63 -2.46
C ALA A 35 -5.77 12.63 -2.88
N SER A 36 -6.57 13.40 -2.14
CA SER A 36 -7.96 13.76 -2.48
C SER A 36 -8.05 14.47 -3.82
N TYR A 37 -9.22 14.47 -4.46
CA TYR A 37 -9.41 15.20 -5.72
C TYR A 37 -9.23 16.70 -5.53
N GLU A 38 -9.66 17.24 -4.39
CA GLU A 38 -9.48 18.63 -3.98
C GLU A 38 -7.99 19.00 -3.89
N ALA A 39 -7.13 18.09 -3.41
CA ALA A 39 -5.68 18.31 -3.43
C ALA A 39 -5.08 18.19 -4.85
N ARG A 40 -5.62 17.31 -5.69
CA ARG A 40 -5.15 17.11 -7.08
C ARG A 40 -5.40 18.31 -7.98
N VAL A 41 -6.40 19.14 -7.69
CA VAL A 41 -6.62 20.44 -8.37
C VAL A 41 -5.36 21.32 -8.32
N PHE A 42 -4.58 21.24 -7.23
CA PHE A 42 -3.33 21.98 -7.07
C PHE A 42 -2.10 21.25 -7.64
N GLY A 43 -2.28 20.12 -8.32
CA GLY A 43 -1.20 19.30 -8.87
C GLY A 43 -0.57 18.30 -7.90
N ALA A 44 -1.07 18.20 -6.66
CA ALA A 44 -0.61 17.18 -5.72
C ALA A 44 -1.01 15.77 -6.20
N ARG A 45 -0.10 14.80 -6.09
CA ARG A 45 -0.33 13.42 -6.55
C ARG A 45 0.35 12.39 -5.65
N SER A 46 -0.10 11.14 -5.71
CA SER A 46 0.56 10.02 -5.03
C SER A 46 2.02 9.89 -5.48
N ALA A 47 2.86 9.35 -4.59
CA ALA A 47 4.31 9.23 -4.71
C ALA A 47 5.09 10.57 -4.80
N MET A 48 4.41 11.72 -4.75
CA MET A 48 5.08 13.02 -4.63
C MET A 48 5.69 13.19 -3.23
N PRO A 49 6.87 13.82 -3.08
CA PRO A 49 7.38 14.23 -1.78
C PRO A 49 6.35 15.09 -1.02
N MET A 50 6.09 14.76 0.25
CA MET A 50 5.02 15.39 1.03
C MET A 50 5.22 16.91 1.14
N HIS A 51 6.46 17.37 1.31
CA HIS A 51 6.77 18.80 1.39
C HIS A 51 6.39 19.55 0.10
N GLN A 52 6.57 18.94 -1.07
CA GLN A 52 6.22 19.52 -2.36
C GLN A 52 4.70 19.58 -2.52
N ALA A 53 4.00 18.49 -2.21
CA ALA A 53 2.54 18.44 -2.27
C ALA A 53 1.89 19.48 -1.33
N ARG A 54 2.39 19.60 -0.09
CA ARG A 54 1.94 20.62 0.87
C ARG A 54 2.16 22.04 0.34
N ARG A 55 3.32 22.31 -0.27
CA ARG A 55 3.62 23.63 -0.85
C ARG A 55 2.72 23.97 -2.02
N MET A 56 2.37 22.99 -2.85
CA MET A 56 1.45 23.16 -3.98
C MET A 56 0.03 23.53 -3.52
N VAL A 57 -0.49 22.85 -2.49
CA VAL A 57 -1.83 23.11 -1.95
C VAL A 57 -1.86 24.38 -1.08
N GLY A 58 -0.78 24.68 -0.37
CA GLY A 58 -0.68 25.85 0.51
C GLY A 58 -1.40 25.68 1.85
N ALA A 59 -1.91 26.78 2.40
CA ALA A 59 -2.47 26.83 3.76
C ALA A 59 -3.71 25.95 3.97
N ALA A 60 -4.41 25.58 2.90
CA ALA A 60 -5.60 24.74 2.97
C ALA A 60 -5.30 23.25 3.20
N ALA A 61 -4.04 22.83 2.98
CA ALA A 61 -3.63 21.42 3.00
C ALA A 61 -3.89 20.75 4.35
N VAL A 62 -4.63 19.64 4.35
CA VAL A 62 -4.79 18.77 5.51
C VAL A 62 -3.90 17.56 5.32
N VAL A 63 -2.94 17.36 6.21
CA VAL A 63 -1.99 16.24 6.12
C VAL A 63 -2.25 15.26 7.24
N LEU A 64 -2.48 14.00 6.89
CA LEU A 64 -2.81 12.93 7.83
C LEU A 64 -1.82 11.77 7.71
N PRO A 65 -1.42 11.16 8.84
CA PRO A 65 -0.67 9.91 8.82
C PRO A 65 -1.57 8.77 8.32
N PRO A 66 -1.01 7.74 7.65
CA PRO A 66 -1.78 6.59 7.20
C PRO A 66 -2.34 5.75 8.36
N ARG A 67 -3.61 5.34 8.26
CA ARG A 67 -4.27 4.41 9.19
C ARG A 67 -4.53 3.05 8.51
N GLY A 68 -3.46 2.26 8.36
CA GLY A 68 -3.49 1.02 7.57
C GLY A 68 -4.58 0.01 7.98
N VAL A 69 -4.87 -0.11 9.28
CA VAL A 69 -5.94 -0.99 9.78
C VAL A 69 -7.34 -0.55 9.31
N VAL A 70 -7.59 0.76 9.25
CA VAL A 70 -8.86 1.32 8.75
C VAL A 70 -8.98 1.10 7.24
N TYR A 71 -7.88 1.28 6.50
CA TYR A 71 -7.84 1.05 5.06
C TYR A 71 -8.04 -0.44 4.72
N GLY A 72 -7.51 -1.35 5.54
CA GLY A 72 -7.74 -2.78 5.42
C GLY A 72 -9.21 -3.15 5.61
N ALA A 73 -9.84 -2.68 6.70
CA ALA A 73 -11.26 -2.91 6.96
C ALA A 73 -12.16 -2.34 5.85
N ALA A 74 -11.87 -1.12 5.39
CA ALA A 74 -12.59 -0.49 4.26
C ALA A 74 -12.43 -1.25 2.96
N SER A 75 -11.21 -1.69 2.63
CA SER A 75 -10.92 -2.49 1.44
C SER A 75 -11.64 -3.83 1.48
N GLY A 76 -11.59 -4.55 2.60
CA GLY A 76 -12.31 -5.81 2.81
C GLY A 76 -13.80 -5.66 2.53
N ARG A 77 -14.45 -4.69 3.18
CA ARG A 77 -15.89 -4.46 3.02
C ARG A 77 -16.28 -4.11 1.58
N VAL A 78 -15.47 -3.30 0.90
CA VAL A 78 -15.65 -2.97 -0.53
C VAL A 78 -15.60 -4.24 -1.38
N PHE A 79 -14.54 -5.04 -1.24
CA PHE A 79 -14.37 -6.22 -2.09
C PHE A 79 -15.35 -7.33 -1.76
N GLU A 80 -15.74 -7.53 -0.50
CA GLU A 80 -16.84 -8.42 -0.13
C GLU A 80 -18.15 -7.99 -0.78
N THR A 81 -18.46 -6.69 -0.76
CA THR A 81 -19.64 -6.15 -1.46
C THR A 81 -19.59 -6.46 -2.95
N ILE A 82 -18.44 -6.24 -3.60
CA ILE A 82 -18.27 -6.54 -5.04
C ILE A 82 -18.42 -8.04 -5.30
N ARG A 83 -17.87 -8.90 -4.43
CA ARG A 83 -17.94 -10.37 -4.57
C ARG A 83 -19.34 -10.94 -4.56
N THR A 84 -20.30 -10.23 -3.95
CA THR A 84 -21.72 -10.62 -4.03
C THR A 84 -22.32 -10.51 -5.45
N VAL A 85 -21.64 -9.83 -6.36
CA VAL A 85 -22.07 -9.60 -7.75
C VAL A 85 -21.04 -10.13 -8.75
N VAL A 86 -19.75 -10.09 -8.41
CA VAL A 86 -18.63 -10.57 -9.24
C VAL A 86 -17.81 -11.56 -8.41
N PRO A 87 -18.10 -12.87 -8.48
CA PRO A 87 -17.54 -13.85 -7.54
C PRO A 87 -16.01 -13.96 -7.61
N VAL A 88 -15.44 -13.89 -8.81
CA VAL A 88 -14.00 -13.98 -9.05
C VAL A 88 -13.43 -12.59 -9.25
N LEU A 89 -12.50 -12.19 -8.38
CA LEU A 89 -11.81 -10.89 -8.45
C LEU A 89 -10.30 -11.08 -8.42
N GLU A 90 -9.62 -10.49 -9.40
CA GLU A 90 -8.17 -10.35 -9.36
C GLU A 90 -7.79 -9.06 -8.65
N GLN A 91 -7.66 -9.12 -7.32
CA GLN A 91 -7.30 -7.96 -6.52
C GLN A 91 -5.83 -7.55 -6.74
N LEU A 92 -5.62 -6.30 -7.19
CA LEU A 92 -4.29 -5.73 -7.45
C LEU A 92 -3.75 -4.97 -6.23
N SER A 93 -4.62 -4.25 -5.52
CA SER A 93 -4.27 -3.36 -4.41
C SER A 93 -5.42 -3.29 -3.39
N PHE A 94 -5.30 -2.38 -2.40
CA PHE A 94 -6.40 -2.07 -1.47
C PHE A 94 -7.67 -1.55 -2.16
N ASP A 95 -7.56 -1.03 -3.37
CA ASP A 95 -8.59 -0.21 -3.99
C ASP A 95 -8.88 -0.54 -5.46
N GLU A 96 -8.25 -1.58 -6.00
CA GLU A 96 -8.37 -1.98 -7.39
C GLU A 96 -8.39 -3.49 -7.55
N ALA A 97 -9.30 -3.99 -8.40
CA ALA A 97 -9.36 -5.36 -8.85
C ALA A 97 -9.89 -5.43 -10.29
N PHE A 98 -9.58 -6.53 -10.98
CA PHE A 98 -10.30 -6.93 -12.19
C PHE A 98 -11.41 -7.92 -11.85
N GLY A 99 -12.48 -7.88 -12.64
CA GLY A 99 -13.58 -8.82 -12.58
C GLY A 99 -14.06 -9.15 -13.99
N GLU A 100 -14.54 -10.36 -14.19
CA GLU A 100 -15.11 -10.82 -15.46
C GLU A 100 -16.40 -11.60 -15.17
N PRO A 101 -17.53 -10.90 -14.88
CA PRO A 101 -18.78 -11.55 -14.54
C PRO A 101 -19.37 -12.25 -15.77
N ALA A 102 -19.61 -13.55 -15.64
CA ALA A 102 -20.13 -14.38 -16.74
C ALA A 102 -21.55 -13.97 -17.15
N GLU A 103 -22.31 -13.36 -16.25
CA GLU A 103 -23.69 -12.95 -16.42
C GLU A 103 -23.86 -11.84 -17.46
N ILE A 104 -22.82 -11.03 -17.71
CA ILE A 104 -22.84 -9.97 -18.71
C ILE A 104 -22.11 -10.35 -20.01
N ALA A 105 -21.73 -11.63 -20.16
CA ALA A 105 -21.11 -12.12 -21.38
C ALA A 105 -22.08 -11.97 -22.57
N GLY A 106 -21.63 -11.30 -23.64
CA GLY A 106 -22.46 -11.02 -24.82
C GLY A 106 -23.45 -9.88 -24.65
N SER A 107 -23.45 -9.18 -23.51
CA SER A 107 -24.26 -7.97 -23.32
C SER A 107 -23.83 -6.82 -24.23
N THR A 108 -24.78 -5.95 -24.53
CA THR A 108 -24.54 -4.68 -25.23
C THR A 108 -23.76 -3.71 -24.35
N THR A 109 -23.15 -2.69 -24.96
CA THR A 109 -22.42 -1.65 -24.21
C THR A 109 -23.31 -0.94 -23.19
N ALA A 110 -24.60 -0.71 -23.51
CA ALA A 110 -25.56 -0.07 -22.61
C ALA A 110 -25.85 -0.93 -21.37
N GLU A 111 -26.08 -2.23 -21.55
CA GLU A 111 -26.31 -3.16 -20.43
C GLU A 111 -25.09 -3.27 -19.51
N VAL A 112 -23.87 -3.22 -20.07
CA VAL A 112 -22.64 -3.19 -19.27
C VAL A 112 -22.52 -1.88 -18.47
N VAL A 113 -22.93 -0.74 -19.04
CA VAL A 113 -23.00 0.53 -18.29
C VAL A 113 -23.95 0.40 -17.11
N ASP A 114 -25.17 -0.11 -17.33
CA ASP A 114 -26.17 -0.30 -16.27
C ASP A 114 -25.65 -1.22 -15.16
N PHE A 115 -24.98 -2.31 -15.52
CA PHE A 115 -24.32 -3.21 -14.55
C PHE A 115 -23.25 -2.47 -13.72
N CYS A 116 -22.38 -1.71 -14.38
CA CYS A 116 -21.33 -0.94 -13.69
C CYS A 116 -21.92 0.13 -12.76
N GLU A 117 -22.98 0.82 -13.17
CA GLU A 117 -23.68 1.81 -12.33
C GLU A 117 -24.34 1.16 -11.11
N ALA A 118 -25.02 0.02 -11.30
CA ALA A 118 -25.61 -0.74 -10.21
C ALA A 118 -24.55 -1.22 -9.20
N LEU A 119 -23.39 -1.70 -9.69
CA LEU A 119 -22.28 -2.11 -8.85
C LEU A 119 -21.72 -0.94 -8.03
N ARG A 120 -21.52 0.24 -8.65
CA ARG A 120 -21.08 1.46 -7.96
C ARG A 120 -22.06 1.89 -6.89
N ALA A 121 -23.35 1.93 -7.21
CA ALA A 121 -24.41 2.29 -6.28
C ALA A 121 -24.44 1.35 -5.07
N LYS A 122 -24.27 0.04 -5.29
CA LYS A 122 -24.20 -0.96 -4.22
C LYS A 122 -22.98 -0.74 -3.31
N VAL A 123 -21.79 -0.55 -3.88
CA VAL A 123 -20.57 -0.24 -3.11
C VAL A 123 -20.74 1.03 -2.29
N PHE A 124 -21.32 2.08 -2.87
CA PHE A 124 -21.57 3.34 -2.17
C PHE A 124 -22.59 3.16 -1.03
N ALA A 125 -23.69 2.43 -1.26
CA ALA A 125 -24.69 2.17 -0.23
C ALA A 125 -24.10 1.42 0.98
N GLU A 126 -23.27 0.39 0.72
CA GLU A 126 -22.69 -0.45 1.76
C GLU A 126 -21.53 0.21 2.53
N THR A 127 -20.77 1.08 1.88
CA THR A 127 -19.50 1.59 2.43
C THR A 127 -19.46 3.10 2.60
N GLY A 128 -20.26 3.85 1.85
CA GLY A 128 -20.16 5.31 1.72
C GLY A 128 -18.94 5.77 0.91
N LEU A 129 -18.20 4.85 0.27
CA LEU A 129 -17.05 5.18 -0.57
C LEU A 129 -17.44 5.20 -2.04
N VAL A 130 -16.99 6.23 -2.76
CA VAL A 130 -17.17 6.37 -4.20
C VAL A 130 -16.17 5.52 -4.98
N SER A 131 -16.59 5.07 -6.16
CA SER A 131 -15.78 4.24 -7.04
C SER A 131 -16.03 4.61 -8.50
N SER A 132 -14.97 4.54 -9.30
CA SER A 132 -15.07 4.54 -10.75
C SER A 132 -14.90 3.12 -11.29
N VAL A 133 -15.68 2.77 -12.31
CA VAL A 133 -15.65 1.44 -12.95
C VAL A 133 -15.38 1.60 -14.43
N GLY A 134 -14.40 0.84 -14.93
CA GLY A 134 -14.09 0.75 -16.34
C GLY A 134 -14.37 -0.64 -16.86
N ALA A 135 -14.99 -0.74 -18.03
CA ALA A 135 -15.20 -2.01 -18.71
C ALA A 135 -14.70 -1.93 -20.15
N GLY A 136 -14.30 -3.08 -20.68
CA GLY A 136 -13.78 -3.22 -22.01
C GLY A 136 -13.26 -4.63 -22.23
N SER A 137 -12.61 -4.82 -23.36
CA SER A 137 -12.02 -6.07 -23.77
C SER A 137 -10.73 -6.41 -23.02
N GLY A 138 -10.86 -7.32 -22.07
CA GLY A 138 -9.72 -7.74 -21.26
C GLY A 138 -9.23 -6.64 -20.31
N LYS A 139 -8.19 -6.97 -19.56
CA LYS A 139 -7.72 -6.17 -18.43
C LYS A 139 -7.16 -4.82 -18.85
N GLN A 140 -6.43 -4.76 -19.96
CA GLN A 140 -5.78 -3.53 -20.41
C GLN A 140 -6.79 -2.43 -20.75
N VAL A 141 -7.80 -2.77 -21.55
CA VAL A 141 -8.82 -1.80 -21.97
C VAL A 141 -9.69 -1.42 -20.78
N ALA A 142 -10.11 -2.39 -19.95
CA ALA A 142 -10.86 -2.11 -18.73
C ALA A 142 -10.10 -1.18 -17.76
N LYS A 143 -8.77 -1.36 -17.61
CA LYS A 143 -7.94 -0.49 -16.76
C LYS A 143 -7.77 0.91 -17.32
N ILE A 144 -7.68 1.07 -18.64
CA ILE A 144 -7.65 2.39 -19.29
C ILE A 144 -9.01 3.06 -19.10
N ALA A 145 -10.10 2.35 -19.38
CA ALA A 145 -11.46 2.82 -19.21
C ALA A 145 -11.72 3.29 -17.76
N SER A 146 -11.24 2.56 -16.76
CA SER A 146 -11.43 2.94 -15.35
C SER A 146 -10.63 4.18 -14.96
N GLY A 147 -9.52 4.46 -15.66
CA GLY A 147 -8.79 5.71 -15.55
C GLY A 147 -9.56 6.89 -16.16
N LEU A 148 -10.18 6.69 -17.33
CA LEU A 148 -10.99 7.69 -18.02
C LEU A 148 -12.32 7.97 -17.31
N ALA A 149 -12.83 7.01 -16.55
CA ALA A 149 -14.06 7.12 -15.78
C ALA A 149 -13.92 7.99 -14.52
N LYS A 150 -12.70 8.29 -14.08
CA LYS A 150 -12.46 9.01 -12.82
C LYS A 150 -12.67 10.53 -12.97
N PRO A 151 -13.23 11.21 -11.94
CA PRO A 151 -13.77 10.66 -10.69
C PRO A 151 -15.21 10.17 -10.80
N ASP A 152 -15.58 9.23 -9.92
CA ASP A 152 -16.95 8.80 -9.64
C ASP A 152 -17.80 8.59 -10.91
N GLY A 153 -17.31 7.75 -11.83
CA GLY A 153 -17.97 7.51 -13.10
C GLY A 153 -17.84 6.08 -13.63
N VAL A 154 -18.55 5.84 -14.73
CA VAL A 154 -18.45 4.62 -15.55
C VAL A 154 -17.93 4.99 -16.92
N ARG A 155 -16.99 4.19 -17.45
CA ARG A 155 -16.63 4.20 -18.87
C ARG A 155 -16.55 2.78 -19.37
N VAL A 156 -17.37 2.47 -20.38
CA VAL A 156 -17.30 1.21 -21.12
C VAL A 156 -16.71 1.53 -22.48
N ILE A 157 -15.60 0.90 -22.86
CA ILE A 157 -15.04 1.00 -24.21
C ILE A 157 -15.53 -0.21 -25.00
N GLY A 158 -16.44 0.02 -25.95
CA GLY A 158 -16.96 -1.02 -26.81
C GLY A 158 -15.94 -1.53 -27.83
N ARG A 159 -16.11 -2.77 -28.32
CA ARG A 159 -15.21 -3.40 -29.31
C ARG A 159 -15.04 -2.58 -30.59
N GLU A 160 -16.10 -1.89 -31.02
CA GLU A 160 -16.11 -1.11 -32.26
C GLU A 160 -15.27 0.17 -32.16
N GLU A 161 -15.27 0.84 -31.00
CA GLU A 161 -14.50 2.08 -30.76
C GLU A 161 -13.09 1.82 -30.19
N GLU A 162 -12.82 0.59 -29.72
CA GLU A 162 -11.61 0.22 -28.98
C GLU A 162 -10.32 0.69 -29.67
N ARG A 163 -10.17 0.39 -30.96
CA ARG A 163 -8.95 0.73 -31.71
C ARG A 163 -8.76 2.25 -31.82
N GLU A 164 -9.83 2.99 -32.09
CA GLU A 164 -9.79 4.45 -32.24
C GLU A 164 -9.46 5.12 -30.89
N VAL A 165 -10.15 4.70 -29.83
CA VAL A 165 -9.90 5.20 -28.48
C VAL A 165 -8.46 4.94 -28.06
N LEU A 166 -7.95 3.71 -28.24
CA LEU A 166 -6.58 3.38 -27.88
C LEU A 166 -5.59 4.20 -28.70
N ALA A 167 -5.75 4.29 -30.02
CA ALA A 167 -4.78 4.94 -30.90
C ALA A 167 -4.47 6.39 -30.51
N GLY A 168 -5.48 7.14 -30.05
CA GLY A 168 -5.33 8.55 -29.65
C GLY A 168 -4.75 8.78 -28.26
N LEU A 169 -4.62 7.74 -27.42
CA LEU A 169 -4.14 7.90 -26.06
C LEU A 169 -2.62 8.02 -26.00
N PRO A 170 -2.07 8.80 -25.05
CA PRO A 170 -0.64 8.82 -24.77
C PRO A 170 -0.14 7.41 -24.44
N VAL A 171 1.05 7.05 -24.92
CA VAL A 171 1.64 5.71 -24.68
C VAL A 171 1.77 5.38 -23.19
N ARG A 172 1.89 6.42 -22.35
CA ARG A 172 1.94 6.32 -20.89
C ARG A 172 0.66 5.80 -20.24
N ALA A 173 -0.47 5.84 -20.95
CA ALA A 173 -1.74 5.28 -20.51
C ALA A 173 -1.75 3.74 -20.56
N LEU A 174 -0.87 3.12 -21.35
CA LEU A 174 -0.75 1.67 -21.42
C LEU A 174 -0.23 1.10 -20.10
N TRP A 175 -0.92 0.10 -19.55
CA TRP A 175 -0.58 -0.46 -18.26
C TRP A 175 0.65 -1.36 -18.39
N GLY A 176 1.76 -0.92 -17.79
CA GLY A 176 3.08 -1.53 -17.93
C GLY A 176 4.13 -0.57 -18.51
N ILE A 177 3.71 0.54 -19.12
CA ILE A 177 4.61 1.63 -19.52
C ILE A 177 4.80 2.59 -18.35
N GLY A 178 5.97 2.50 -17.70
CA GLY A 178 6.43 3.47 -16.70
C GLY A 178 7.23 4.63 -17.30
N PRO A 179 7.66 5.62 -16.50
CA PRO A 179 8.39 6.81 -16.97
C PRO A 179 9.65 6.49 -17.79
N VAL A 180 10.36 5.42 -17.45
CA VAL A 180 11.58 5.01 -18.17
C VAL A 180 11.26 4.47 -19.57
N ALA A 181 10.24 3.62 -19.68
CA ALA A 181 9.80 3.07 -20.98
C ALA A 181 9.19 4.18 -21.85
N GLU A 182 8.41 5.07 -21.24
CA GLU A 182 7.86 6.26 -21.90
C GLU A 182 8.96 7.15 -22.47
N ASP A 183 10.01 7.46 -21.70
CA ASP A 183 11.11 8.31 -22.16
C ASP A 183 11.87 7.68 -23.34
N LYS A 184 12.10 6.36 -23.31
CA LYS A 184 12.71 5.63 -24.44
C LYS A 184 11.89 5.76 -25.72
N LEU A 185 10.57 5.55 -25.63
CA LEU A 185 9.65 5.65 -26.77
C LEU A 185 9.58 7.09 -27.30
N ARG A 186 9.48 8.07 -26.40
CA ARG A 186 9.39 9.49 -26.76
C ARG A 186 10.63 9.99 -27.49
N ARG A 187 11.83 9.53 -27.11
CA ARG A 187 13.08 9.86 -27.83
C ARG A 187 13.08 9.40 -29.29
N LEU A 188 12.19 8.47 -29.65
CA LEU A 188 12.00 7.97 -31.01
C LEU A 188 10.74 8.55 -31.68
N GLY A 189 10.09 9.55 -31.05
CA GLY A 189 8.86 10.16 -31.56
C GLY A 189 7.59 9.35 -31.32
N ILE A 190 7.65 8.26 -30.55
CA ILE A 190 6.50 7.39 -30.26
C ILE A 190 5.79 7.93 -29.02
N GLU A 191 4.77 8.74 -29.24
CA GLU A 191 4.03 9.41 -28.15
C GLU A 191 2.66 8.80 -27.83
N THR A 192 2.07 8.06 -28.78
CA THR A 192 0.73 7.49 -28.64
C THR A 192 0.76 5.95 -28.62
N ILE A 193 -0.30 5.34 -28.08
CA ILE A 193 -0.48 3.89 -28.16
C ILE A 193 -0.60 3.44 -29.62
N GLY A 194 -1.25 4.24 -30.47
CA GLY A 194 -1.35 3.96 -31.91
C GLY A 194 0.02 3.86 -32.59
N ALA A 195 0.90 4.83 -32.32
CA ALA A 195 2.27 4.81 -32.86
C ALA A 195 3.07 3.60 -32.37
N LEU A 196 2.88 3.18 -31.10
CA LEU A 196 3.49 1.95 -30.59
C LEU A 196 2.94 0.69 -31.27
N ALA A 197 1.64 0.65 -31.57
CA ALA A 197 0.97 -0.49 -32.19
C ALA A 197 1.39 -0.72 -33.67
N GLU A 198 1.86 0.35 -34.34
CA GLU A 198 2.34 0.33 -35.73
C GLU A 198 3.77 -0.21 -35.90
N LEU A 199 4.54 -0.28 -34.81
CA LEU A 199 5.89 -0.84 -34.86
C LEU A 199 5.88 -2.32 -35.28
N THR A 200 7.00 -2.77 -35.80
CA THR A 200 7.30 -4.19 -35.98
C THR A 200 7.70 -4.83 -34.65
N ASP A 201 7.56 -6.15 -34.55
CA ASP A 201 7.93 -6.87 -33.32
C ASP A 201 9.44 -6.71 -32.98
N ASN A 202 10.29 -6.57 -34.00
CA ASN A 202 11.73 -6.33 -33.82
C ASN A 202 11.99 -4.93 -33.26
N GLU A 203 11.38 -3.88 -33.82
CA GLU A 203 11.53 -2.50 -33.31
C GLU A 203 11.09 -2.40 -31.85
N VAL A 204 9.97 -3.03 -31.50
CA VAL A 204 9.51 -3.09 -30.11
C VAL A 204 10.53 -3.79 -29.21
N ALA A 205 11.05 -4.94 -29.64
CA ALA A 205 12.04 -5.70 -28.85
C ALA A 205 13.33 -4.90 -28.64
N ASP A 206 13.77 -4.13 -29.64
CA ASP A 206 14.97 -3.29 -29.54
C ASP A 206 14.78 -2.12 -28.56
N VAL A 207 13.58 -1.52 -28.54
CA VAL A 207 13.30 -0.34 -27.70
C VAL A 207 12.94 -0.72 -26.26
N LEU A 208 12.03 -1.68 -26.10
CA LEU A 208 11.44 -2.06 -24.81
C LEU A 208 12.05 -3.35 -24.22
N GLY A 209 12.89 -4.05 -24.98
CA GLY A 209 13.51 -5.30 -24.60
C GLY A 209 12.69 -6.52 -25.02
N ALA A 210 13.39 -7.59 -25.41
CA ALA A 210 12.80 -8.81 -25.96
C ALA A 210 11.84 -9.55 -25.00
N THR A 211 11.94 -9.33 -23.69
CA THR A 211 11.08 -10.02 -22.70
C THR A 211 9.71 -9.36 -22.54
N ILE A 212 9.66 -8.04 -22.37
CA ILE A 212 8.41 -7.33 -22.05
C ILE A 212 7.81 -6.58 -23.25
N GLY A 213 8.65 -6.18 -24.21
CA GLY A 213 8.24 -5.47 -25.41
C GLY A 213 7.11 -6.18 -26.17
N PRO A 214 7.26 -7.46 -26.56
CA PRO A 214 6.22 -8.18 -27.30
C PRO A 214 4.87 -8.22 -26.59
N ALA A 215 4.87 -8.37 -25.25
CA ALA A 215 3.64 -8.35 -24.47
C ALA A 215 2.97 -6.97 -24.50
N LEU A 216 3.71 -5.89 -24.27
CA LEU A 216 3.20 -4.52 -24.32
C LEU A 216 2.70 -4.15 -25.72
N HIS A 217 3.33 -4.68 -26.77
CA HIS A 217 2.90 -4.45 -28.14
C HIS A 217 1.55 -5.08 -28.46
N ARG A 218 1.31 -6.31 -27.99
CA ARG A 218 -0.02 -6.93 -28.07
C ARG A 218 -1.07 -6.08 -27.37
N LEU A 219 -0.77 -5.59 -26.17
CA LEU A 219 -1.66 -4.72 -25.41
C LEU A 219 -1.95 -3.40 -26.15
N ALA A 220 -0.95 -2.80 -26.80
CA ALA A 220 -1.14 -1.59 -27.61
C ALA A 220 -2.06 -1.82 -28.82
N ARG A 221 -2.11 -3.06 -29.33
CA ARG A 221 -3.01 -3.50 -30.41
C ARG A 221 -4.38 -3.97 -29.92
N GLY A 222 -4.70 -3.82 -28.63
CA GLY A 222 -5.97 -4.27 -28.04
C GLY A 222 -6.05 -5.78 -27.80
N ILE A 223 -4.92 -6.49 -27.88
CA ILE A 223 -4.88 -7.95 -27.70
C ILE A 223 -4.44 -8.27 -26.28
N ASP A 224 -5.41 -8.66 -25.43
CA ASP A 224 -5.19 -9.03 -24.04
C ASP A 224 -5.98 -10.30 -23.66
N ASP A 225 -5.32 -11.45 -23.77
CA ASP A 225 -5.90 -12.77 -23.48
C ASP A 225 -5.66 -13.23 -22.03
N ARG A 226 -5.21 -12.33 -21.14
CA ARG A 226 -4.91 -12.68 -19.75
C ARG A 226 -6.22 -12.90 -18.98
N PRO A 227 -6.48 -14.10 -18.41
CA PRO A 227 -7.71 -14.37 -17.68
C PRO A 227 -7.74 -13.61 -16.37
N VAL A 228 -8.92 -13.19 -15.90
CA VAL A 228 -9.10 -12.76 -14.51
C VAL A 228 -9.02 -14.00 -13.61
N ALA A 229 -8.11 -13.97 -12.65
CA ALA A 229 -7.95 -15.06 -11.68
C ALA A 229 -7.76 -14.51 -10.28
N GLU A 230 -8.14 -15.28 -9.26
CA GLU A 230 -7.83 -14.93 -7.88
C GLU A 230 -6.33 -14.74 -7.70
N ARG A 231 -5.98 -13.82 -6.79
CA ARG A 231 -4.58 -13.49 -6.54
C ARG A 231 -3.86 -14.72 -6.00
N ALA A 232 -2.82 -15.15 -6.70
CA ALA A 232 -1.95 -16.23 -6.24
C ALA A 232 -1.25 -15.87 -4.92
N ASP A 233 -0.91 -16.91 -4.16
CA ASP A 233 -0.19 -16.78 -2.89
C ASP A 233 1.08 -15.93 -3.02
N ALA A 234 1.42 -15.26 -1.92
CA ALA A 234 2.63 -14.44 -1.87
C ALA A 234 3.85 -15.31 -2.19
N LYS A 235 4.70 -14.84 -3.12
CA LYS A 235 6.00 -15.47 -3.43
C LYS A 235 7.10 -15.05 -2.44
N GLN A 236 6.91 -13.91 -1.79
CA GLN A 236 7.83 -13.33 -0.83
C GLN A 236 7.09 -12.44 0.15
N ILE A 237 7.65 -12.31 1.36
CA ILE A 237 7.17 -11.45 2.43
C ILE A 237 8.33 -10.59 2.89
N SER A 238 8.16 -9.27 2.90
CA SER A 238 9.22 -8.35 3.27
C SER A 238 8.72 -7.12 3.99
N ALA A 239 9.60 -6.52 4.78
CA ALA A 239 9.40 -5.22 5.41
C ALA A 239 10.61 -4.34 5.09
N GLU A 240 10.36 -3.04 4.92
CA GLU A 240 11.43 -2.07 4.72
C GLU A 240 11.06 -0.73 5.35
N SER A 241 12.09 0.05 5.70
CA SER A 241 11.90 1.37 6.30
C SER A 241 12.95 2.35 5.79
N THR A 242 12.49 3.53 5.36
CA THR A 242 13.36 4.68 5.11
C THR A 242 13.51 5.46 6.41
N PHE A 243 14.74 5.64 6.86
CA PHE A 243 15.03 6.34 8.12
C PHE A 243 14.99 7.85 7.94
N ALA A 244 14.68 8.59 9.02
CA ALA A 244 14.67 10.05 9.02
C ALA A 244 16.06 10.61 8.71
N GLU A 245 17.09 9.99 9.28
CA GLU A 245 18.50 10.27 9.04
C GLU A 245 19.20 9.02 8.49
N ASP A 246 20.28 9.20 7.74
CA ASP A 246 21.03 8.07 7.22
C ASP A 246 21.84 7.39 8.33
N LEU A 247 21.80 6.06 8.34
CA LEU A 247 22.55 5.20 9.26
C LEU A 247 24.01 5.15 8.79
N ARG A 248 24.93 5.32 9.73
CA ARG A 248 26.36 5.50 9.47
C ARG A 248 27.24 4.45 10.15
N THR A 249 26.68 3.60 11.00
CA THR A 249 27.43 2.55 11.68
C THR A 249 26.78 1.19 11.47
N LEU A 250 27.58 0.12 11.57
CA LEU A 250 27.09 -1.24 11.48
C LEU A 250 26.11 -1.59 12.60
N ASP A 251 26.30 -1.06 13.81
CA ASP A 251 25.40 -1.32 14.93
C ASP A 251 24.01 -0.70 14.71
N GLN A 252 23.96 0.53 14.17
CA GLN A 252 22.70 1.13 13.74
C GLN A 252 21.97 0.26 12.70
N LEU A 253 22.70 -0.37 11.77
CA LEU A 253 22.12 -1.29 10.80
C LEU A 253 21.65 -2.60 11.45
N ARG A 254 22.39 -3.17 12.41
CA ARG A 254 22.02 -4.40 13.10
C ARG A 254 20.74 -4.25 13.90
N ASP A 255 20.57 -3.12 14.57
CA ASP A 255 19.35 -2.78 15.31
C ASP A 255 18.18 -2.58 14.35
N ALA A 256 18.38 -1.79 13.30
CA ALA A 256 17.38 -1.55 12.28
C ALA A 256 16.93 -2.83 11.57
N ALA A 257 17.87 -3.68 11.15
CA ALA A 257 17.57 -4.95 10.48
C ALA A 257 16.88 -5.94 11.42
N GLY A 258 17.19 -5.94 12.72
CA GLY A 258 16.48 -6.73 13.73
C GLY A 258 15.00 -6.34 13.80
N SER A 259 14.71 -5.07 14.06
CA SER A 259 13.33 -4.58 14.18
C SER A 259 12.51 -4.75 12.89
N ILE A 260 13.12 -4.50 11.72
CA ILE A 260 12.48 -4.70 10.42
C ILE A 260 12.27 -6.19 10.14
N GLY A 261 13.25 -7.03 10.50
CA GLY A 261 13.17 -8.48 10.40
C GLY A 261 12.01 -9.05 11.23
N GLU A 262 11.83 -8.60 12.47
CA GLU A 262 10.69 -8.97 13.33
C GLU A 262 9.35 -8.57 12.70
N HIS A 263 9.29 -7.42 12.02
CA HIS A 263 8.07 -7.02 11.32
C HIS A 263 7.78 -7.92 10.11
N ALA A 264 8.80 -8.25 9.31
CA ALA A 264 8.66 -9.22 8.22
C ALA A 264 8.29 -10.62 8.76
N HIS A 265 8.81 -11.00 9.92
CA HIS A 265 8.60 -12.30 10.56
C HIS A 265 7.18 -12.46 11.07
N ARG A 266 6.61 -11.45 11.75
CA ARG A 266 5.18 -11.46 12.11
C ARG A 266 4.26 -11.66 10.91
N ARG A 267 4.64 -11.10 9.75
CA ARG A 267 3.89 -11.29 8.50
C ARG A 267 4.09 -12.69 7.92
N LEU A 268 5.28 -13.27 8.06
CA LEU A 268 5.56 -14.67 7.70
C LEU A 268 4.72 -15.64 8.54
N LEU A 269 4.65 -15.42 9.86
CA LEU A 269 3.80 -16.24 10.73
C LEU A 269 2.32 -16.15 10.37
N LYS A 270 1.83 -14.95 10.02
CA LYS A 270 0.44 -14.77 9.56
C LYS A 270 0.17 -15.47 8.21
N ASP A 271 1.17 -15.57 7.35
CA ASP A 271 1.07 -16.30 6.07
C ASP A 271 1.06 -17.83 6.28
N GLY A 272 1.61 -18.32 7.39
CA GLY A 272 1.54 -19.73 7.80
C GLY A 272 2.65 -20.64 7.23
N ARG A 273 3.50 -20.12 6.34
CA ARG A 273 4.61 -20.86 5.72
C ARG A 273 5.97 -20.54 6.35
N GLY A 274 6.92 -21.46 6.21
CA GLY A 274 8.33 -21.23 6.52
C GLY A 274 9.07 -20.61 5.32
N ALA A 275 10.20 -19.93 5.56
CA ALA A 275 11.01 -19.32 4.51
C ALA A 275 12.39 -19.98 4.39
N ARG A 276 12.86 -20.17 3.14
CA ARG A 276 14.23 -20.68 2.87
C ARG A 276 15.23 -19.57 2.60
N THR A 277 14.82 -18.47 1.99
CA THR A 277 15.75 -17.43 1.55
C THR A 277 15.52 -16.14 2.31
N VAL A 278 16.57 -15.63 2.94
CA VAL A 278 16.60 -14.32 3.58
C VAL A 278 17.30 -13.34 2.64
N THR A 279 16.67 -12.19 2.39
CA THR A 279 17.21 -11.12 1.55
C THR A 279 17.29 -9.83 2.36
N VAL A 280 18.44 -9.16 2.29
CA VAL A 280 18.65 -7.82 2.82
C VAL A 280 18.84 -6.84 1.67
N LYS A 281 18.06 -5.77 1.70
CA LYS A 281 18.12 -4.64 0.78
C LYS A 281 18.63 -3.41 1.52
N LEU A 282 19.69 -2.81 1.04
CA LEU A 282 20.24 -1.56 1.55
C LEU A 282 20.14 -0.50 0.45
N LYS A 283 19.46 0.61 0.74
CA LYS A 283 19.47 1.78 -0.14
C LYS A 283 20.39 2.83 0.44
N ARG A 284 21.38 3.26 -0.33
CA ARG A 284 22.34 4.29 0.08
C ARG A 284 21.76 5.69 -0.06
N SER A 285 22.46 6.68 0.49
CA SER A 285 22.08 8.10 0.42
C SER A 285 22.02 8.63 -1.03
N ASP A 286 22.85 8.08 -1.92
CA ASP A 286 22.87 8.36 -3.37
C ASP A 286 21.72 7.67 -4.16
N MET A 287 20.78 7.03 -3.47
CA MET A 287 19.65 6.25 -3.99
C MET A 287 19.99 4.93 -4.69
N SER A 288 21.27 4.56 -4.81
CA SER A 288 21.66 3.23 -5.29
C SER A 288 21.24 2.15 -4.30
N THR A 289 20.94 0.96 -4.82
CA THR A 289 20.43 -0.18 -4.04
C THR A 289 21.40 -1.35 -4.11
N LEU A 290 21.73 -1.91 -2.95
CA LEU A 290 22.51 -3.13 -2.80
C LEU A 290 21.58 -4.20 -2.21
N THR A 291 21.62 -5.40 -2.77
CA THR A 291 20.80 -6.53 -2.32
C THR A 291 21.70 -7.74 -2.11
N ARG A 292 21.62 -8.36 -0.93
CA ARG A 292 22.30 -9.62 -0.61
C ARG A 292 21.27 -10.63 -0.12
N SER A 293 21.46 -11.90 -0.46
CA SER A 293 20.58 -12.96 0.01
C SER A 293 21.37 -14.20 0.41
N ALA A 294 20.80 -14.99 1.31
CA ALA A 294 21.28 -16.30 1.70
C ALA A 294 20.11 -17.27 1.75
N THR A 295 20.33 -18.50 1.28
CA THR A 295 19.34 -19.58 1.30
C THR A 295 19.75 -20.61 2.34
N LEU A 296 18.85 -20.87 3.27
CA LEU A 296 18.94 -21.88 4.30
C LEU A 296 18.69 -23.28 3.72
N PRO A 297 19.26 -24.33 4.32
CA PRO A 297 19.08 -25.71 3.87
C PRO A 297 17.62 -26.20 3.99
N TYR A 298 16.82 -25.62 4.88
CA TYR A 298 15.41 -25.94 5.08
C TYR A 298 14.59 -24.66 5.31
N ALA A 299 13.27 -24.77 5.17
CA ALA A 299 12.36 -23.64 5.43
C ALA A 299 12.17 -23.49 6.93
N SER A 300 12.34 -22.27 7.45
CA SER A 300 12.26 -22.00 8.88
C SER A 300 11.31 -20.83 9.18
N THR A 301 10.67 -20.91 10.34
CA THR A 301 9.93 -19.84 11.00
C THR A 301 10.65 -19.34 12.25
N ASP A 302 11.85 -19.85 12.56
CA ASP A 302 12.65 -19.41 13.70
C ASP A 302 13.16 -17.97 13.49
N VAL A 303 12.67 -17.07 14.34
CA VAL A 303 13.01 -15.64 14.31
C VAL A 303 14.50 -15.40 14.54
N ALA A 304 15.15 -16.18 15.43
CA ALA A 304 16.55 -15.98 15.77
C ALA A 304 17.45 -16.35 14.58
N LEU A 305 17.18 -17.49 13.93
CA LEU A 305 17.88 -17.92 12.72
C LEU A 305 17.69 -16.95 11.54
N LEU A 306 16.46 -16.49 11.32
CA LEU A 306 16.14 -15.58 10.22
C LEU A 306 16.80 -14.21 10.41
N ILE A 307 16.74 -13.64 11.61
CA ILE A 307 17.34 -12.34 11.93
C ILE A 307 18.88 -12.42 11.96
N SER A 308 19.46 -13.48 12.52
CA SER A 308 20.92 -13.66 12.51
C SER A 308 21.44 -13.78 11.08
N THR A 309 20.70 -14.49 10.20
CA THR A 309 21.02 -14.57 8.78
C THR A 309 20.91 -13.21 8.09
N ALA A 310 19.88 -12.42 8.38
CA ALA A 310 19.78 -11.04 7.88
C ALA A 310 20.97 -10.19 8.33
N ARG A 311 21.37 -10.26 9.60
CA ARG A 311 22.51 -9.51 10.15
C ARG A 311 23.85 -9.87 9.46
N ARG A 312 24.07 -11.15 9.13
CA ARG A 312 25.26 -11.60 8.37
C ARG A 312 25.31 -11.06 6.93
N LEU A 313 24.16 -10.67 6.37
CA LEU A 313 24.07 -10.11 5.02
C LEU A 313 24.32 -8.59 4.98
N LEU A 314 24.44 -7.93 6.13
CA LEU A 314 24.73 -6.49 6.20
C LEU A 314 26.12 -6.18 5.63
N LEU A 315 26.29 -4.92 5.24
CA LEU A 315 27.54 -4.33 4.76
C LEU A 315 27.80 -3.08 5.59
N ASP A 316 29.06 -2.84 5.98
CA ASP A 316 29.41 -1.73 6.86
C ASP A 316 29.21 -0.38 6.15
N PRO A 317 28.38 0.55 6.68
CA PRO A 317 28.21 1.88 6.09
C PRO A 317 29.51 2.68 5.96
N ILE A 318 30.55 2.37 6.73
CA ILE A 318 31.88 2.98 6.61
C ILE A 318 32.50 2.64 5.25
N GLU A 319 32.30 1.41 4.76
CA GLU A 319 32.88 0.93 3.51
C GLU A 319 32.03 1.31 2.30
N ILE A 320 30.71 1.20 2.42
CA ILE A 320 29.79 1.35 1.28
C ILE A 320 29.07 2.70 1.23
N GLY A 321 29.20 3.51 2.26
CA GLY A 321 28.54 4.81 2.44
C GLY A 321 27.26 4.74 3.29
N PRO A 322 26.73 5.90 3.72
CA PRO A 322 25.56 5.98 4.60
C PRO A 322 24.31 5.34 4.00
N ILE A 323 23.54 4.64 4.86
CA ILE A 323 22.36 3.88 4.48
C ILE A 323 21.08 4.64 4.82
N ARG A 324 20.26 4.86 3.81
CA ARG A 324 18.99 5.57 3.88
C ARG A 324 17.79 4.67 4.17
N LEU A 325 17.79 3.44 3.65
CA LEU A 325 16.73 2.46 3.86
C LEU A 325 17.33 1.06 4.05
N VAL A 326 16.71 0.30 4.94
CA VAL A 326 16.96 -1.13 5.14
C VAL A 326 15.66 -1.87 4.85
N GLY A 327 15.76 -3.00 4.17
CA GLY A 327 14.67 -3.95 3.97
C GLY A 327 15.13 -5.38 4.26
N VAL A 328 14.26 -6.15 4.90
CA VAL A 328 14.45 -7.58 5.15
C VAL A 328 13.29 -8.33 4.48
N GLY A 329 13.60 -9.35 3.71
CA GLY A 329 12.64 -10.15 2.97
C GLY A 329 12.89 -11.65 3.11
N PHE A 330 11.80 -12.40 3.04
CA PHE A 330 11.72 -13.84 3.14
C PHE A 330 11.07 -14.38 1.87
N SER A 331 11.72 -15.34 1.22
CA SER A 331 11.23 -16.00 0.01
C SER A 331 11.59 -17.49 0.01
N GLY A 332 11.19 -18.20 -1.05
CA GLY A 332 11.24 -19.67 -1.03
C GLY A 332 10.29 -20.22 0.03
N LEU A 333 9.06 -19.69 0.07
CA LEU A 333 8.06 -20.03 1.07
C LEU A 333 7.55 -21.46 0.87
N SER A 334 7.38 -22.20 1.96
CA SER A 334 7.03 -23.62 1.96
C SER A 334 6.16 -24.00 3.16
N ASP A 335 5.13 -24.82 2.91
CA ASP A 335 4.30 -25.44 3.96
C ASP A 335 5.07 -26.53 4.73
N VAL A 336 6.04 -27.16 4.07
CA VAL A 336 6.94 -28.12 4.71
C VAL A 336 7.95 -27.34 5.54
N GLN A 337 7.66 -27.23 6.83
CA GLN A 337 8.55 -26.70 7.85
C GLN A 337 9.35 -27.87 8.42
N GLN A 338 10.67 -27.81 8.32
CA GLN A 338 11.53 -28.80 8.96
C GLN A 338 12.28 -28.09 10.07
N GLU A 339 12.05 -28.49 11.32
CA GLU A 339 12.82 -27.98 12.44
C GLU A 339 14.26 -28.50 12.36
N SER A 340 15.21 -27.65 12.76
CA SER A 340 16.61 -28.08 12.82
C SER A 340 16.75 -29.22 13.81
N LEU A 341 17.40 -30.31 13.38
CA LEU A 341 17.77 -31.41 14.27
C LEU A 341 18.90 -31.00 15.24
N PHE A 342 19.60 -29.88 14.96
CA PHE A 342 20.72 -29.37 15.77
C PHE A 342 20.70 -27.83 15.84
N PRO A 343 19.79 -27.22 16.62
CA PRO A 343 19.62 -25.76 16.70
C PRO A 343 20.91 -25.01 17.06
N ASP A 344 21.77 -25.62 17.89
CA ASP A 344 23.01 -25.04 18.39
C ASP A 344 24.11 -24.91 17.31
N LEU A 345 24.02 -25.67 16.22
CA LEU A 345 25.00 -25.63 15.11
C LEU A 345 24.64 -24.61 14.03
N ASP A 346 23.35 -24.26 13.91
CA ASP A 346 22.86 -23.26 12.96
C ASP A 346 23.05 -21.82 13.48
N GLN A 347 23.20 -21.66 14.80
CA GLN A 347 23.67 -20.45 15.45
C GLN A 347 25.20 -20.38 15.33
N GLY A 348 25.69 -19.92 14.17
CA GLY A 348 27.12 -19.82 13.90
C GLY A 348 27.92 -19.26 15.08
N ALA A 349 28.97 -19.98 15.47
CA ALA A 349 29.78 -19.73 16.65
C ALA A 349 30.22 -18.27 16.80
N GLU A 350 29.64 -17.58 17.78
CA GLU A 350 30.30 -16.67 18.73
C GLU A 350 29.29 -16.27 19.82
N ASP A 351 29.36 -16.96 20.97
CA ASP A 351 29.57 -16.37 22.30
C ASP A 351 29.79 -17.52 23.30
N GLY A 352 30.95 -17.51 23.97
CA GLY A 352 31.28 -18.49 25.01
C GLY A 352 30.34 -18.38 26.23
N PRO A 353 30.34 -19.38 27.13
CA PRO A 353 29.37 -19.43 28.23
C PRO A 353 29.61 -18.27 29.21
N ILE A 354 28.69 -17.30 29.21
CA ILE A 354 28.58 -16.33 30.30
C ILE A 354 28.01 -17.08 31.50
N ALA A 355 28.87 -17.34 32.48
CA ALA A 355 28.50 -17.88 33.77
C ALA A 355 27.38 -17.02 34.40
N GLY A 356 26.42 -17.71 35.01
CA GLY A 356 25.12 -17.17 35.39
C GLY A 356 25.14 -15.84 36.16
N SER A 357 24.31 -14.91 35.70
CA SER A 357 23.57 -14.03 36.58
C SER A 357 22.08 -14.18 36.24
N GLU A 358 21.35 -14.94 37.06
CA GLU A 358 19.90 -14.78 37.19
C GLU A 358 19.64 -13.40 37.80
N GLY A 359 19.68 -12.37 36.95
CA GLY A 359 19.08 -11.07 37.23
C GLY A 359 17.71 -11.05 36.56
N PRO A 360 16.67 -10.47 37.20
CA PRO A 360 15.37 -10.32 36.54
C PRO A 360 15.59 -9.61 35.20
N ALA A 361 15.01 -10.16 34.14
CA ALA A 361 14.98 -9.53 32.82
C ALA A 361 14.66 -8.04 33.03
N PRO A 362 15.45 -7.10 32.46
CA PRO A 362 15.08 -5.71 32.54
C PRO A 362 13.67 -5.61 31.94
N ALA A 363 12.71 -5.23 32.78
CA ALA A 363 11.35 -4.97 32.35
C ALA A 363 11.45 -4.07 31.11
N PRO A 364 10.63 -4.28 30.07
CA PRO A 364 10.63 -3.40 28.92
C PRO A 364 10.54 -1.98 29.46
N VAL A 365 11.58 -1.18 29.21
CA VAL A 365 11.58 0.22 29.61
C VAL A 365 10.38 0.78 28.88
N ALA A 366 9.29 1.01 29.61
CA ALA A 366 8.06 1.53 29.05
C ALA A 366 8.46 2.80 28.31
N ALA A 367 8.40 2.76 26.97
CA ALA A 367 8.60 3.95 26.18
C ALA A 367 7.62 4.97 26.77
N GLY A 368 8.14 6.09 27.27
CA GLY A 368 7.31 7.14 27.83
C GLY A 368 6.18 7.48 26.84
N PRO A 369 5.02 7.96 27.33
CA PRO A 369 3.84 8.16 26.49
C PRO A 369 4.23 8.94 25.24
N THR A 370 4.04 8.31 24.08
CA THR A 370 4.38 8.95 22.80
C THR A 370 3.54 10.22 22.70
N PRO A 371 4.16 11.39 22.43
CA PRO A 371 3.41 12.63 22.37
C PRO A 371 2.31 12.53 21.32
N TRP A 372 1.18 13.19 21.59
CA TRP A 372 0.07 13.29 20.66
C TRP A 372 0.50 13.90 19.34
N ARG A 373 0.05 13.31 18.24
CA ARG A 373 0.35 13.76 16.87
C ARG A 373 -0.94 14.08 16.15
N ILE A 374 -0.85 14.98 15.17
CA ILE A 374 -1.97 15.25 14.26
C ILE A 374 -2.41 13.94 13.60
N GLY A 375 -3.70 13.66 13.64
CA GLY A 375 -4.32 12.47 13.10
C GLY A 375 -4.38 11.27 14.05
N ASP A 376 -3.84 11.38 15.28
CA ASP A 376 -4.05 10.36 16.32
C ASP A 376 -5.55 10.27 16.67
N ASP A 377 -6.06 9.05 16.76
CA ASP A 377 -7.42 8.75 17.20
C ASP A 377 -7.49 8.74 18.74
N VAL A 378 -8.56 9.32 19.28
CA VAL A 378 -8.73 9.67 20.69
C VAL A 378 -10.08 9.19 21.21
N MET A 379 -10.11 8.72 22.45
CA MET A 379 -11.34 8.48 23.19
C MET A 379 -11.44 9.48 24.35
N HIS A 380 -12.62 10.10 24.50
CA HIS A 380 -12.96 10.97 25.63
C HIS A 380 -14.25 10.47 26.30
N PRO A 381 -14.32 10.38 27.64
CA PRO A 381 -15.48 9.84 28.36
C PRO A 381 -16.80 10.53 27.99
N GLU A 382 -16.80 11.87 27.89
CA GLU A 382 -18.01 12.65 27.61
C GLU A 382 -18.31 12.87 26.13
N HIS A 383 -17.30 12.78 25.25
CA HIS A 383 -17.43 13.19 23.85
C HIS A 383 -17.24 12.03 22.87
N GLY A 384 -16.87 10.85 23.38
CA GLY A 384 -16.63 9.66 22.58
C GLY A 384 -15.36 9.76 21.73
N HIS A 385 -15.42 9.13 20.56
CA HIS A 385 -14.32 9.05 19.62
C HIS A 385 -14.04 10.40 18.96
N GLY A 386 -12.77 10.74 18.82
CA GLY A 386 -12.31 11.90 18.08
C GLY A 386 -10.92 11.71 17.49
N TRP A 387 -10.39 12.78 16.94
CA TRP A 387 -9.04 12.80 16.38
C TRP A 387 -8.34 14.14 16.63
N VAL A 388 -7.02 14.08 16.80
CA VAL A 388 -6.18 15.26 17.05
C VAL A 388 -6.01 16.07 15.77
N GLN A 389 -6.56 17.29 15.73
CA GLN A 389 -6.38 18.24 14.62
C GLN A 389 -5.08 19.05 14.74
N GLY A 390 -4.63 19.28 15.97
CA GLY A 390 -3.42 20.04 16.28
C GLY A 390 -2.86 19.61 17.63
N ALA A 391 -1.53 19.52 17.73
CA ALA A 391 -0.83 19.20 18.97
C ALA A 391 0.46 20.01 19.06
N GLY A 392 0.74 20.57 20.24
CA GLY A 392 1.93 21.39 20.49
C GLY A 392 1.78 22.24 21.75
N HIS A 393 2.89 22.75 22.28
CA HIS A 393 2.90 23.66 23.43
C HIS A 393 2.13 23.15 24.67
N GLY A 394 2.12 21.83 24.91
CA GLY A 394 1.42 21.22 26.05
C GLY A 394 -0.10 21.11 25.91
N VAL A 395 -0.67 21.42 24.73
CA VAL A 395 -2.09 21.28 24.44
C VAL A 395 -2.34 20.49 23.16
N MET A 396 -3.55 19.96 23.03
CA MET A 396 -4.05 19.33 21.82
C MET A 396 -5.49 19.75 21.54
N THR A 397 -5.79 20.00 20.27
CA THR A 397 -7.15 20.26 19.79
C THR A 397 -7.68 18.98 19.18
N ILE A 398 -8.74 18.45 19.77
CA ILE A 398 -9.41 17.21 19.35
C ILE A 398 -10.74 17.57 18.71
N ARG A 399 -11.06 16.94 17.58
CA ARG A 399 -12.39 16.97 16.99
C ARG A 399 -13.10 15.64 17.21
N PHE A 400 -14.28 15.69 17.79
CA PHE A 400 -15.07 14.51 18.14
C PHE A 400 -16.04 14.17 17.03
N GLU A 401 -15.59 13.37 16.07
CA GLU A 401 -16.38 12.95 14.92
C GLU A 401 -15.99 11.55 14.45
N THR A 402 -16.97 10.85 13.86
CA THR A 402 -16.83 9.55 13.20
C THR A 402 -17.68 9.54 11.93
N ARG A 403 -17.65 8.44 11.16
CA ARG A 403 -18.55 8.25 10.02
C ARG A 403 -20.02 8.45 10.41
N ALA A 404 -20.44 7.97 11.58
CA ALA A 404 -21.83 7.97 11.99
C ALA A 404 -22.28 9.22 12.76
N SER A 405 -21.39 9.84 13.54
CA SER A 405 -21.74 11.07 14.25
C SER A 405 -21.91 12.27 13.32
N GLY A 406 -21.34 12.22 12.12
CA GLY A 406 -21.25 13.38 11.24
C GLY A 406 -20.24 14.43 11.75
N PRO A 407 -20.23 15.65 11.16
CA PRO A 407 -19.32 16.72 11.54
C PRO A 407 -19.46 17.10 13.02
N GLY A 408 -18.36 17.00 13.76
CA GLY A 408 -18.36 17.15 15.21
C GLY A 408 -17.76 18.45 15.72
N ILE A 409 -17.85 18.65 17.04
CA ILE A 409 -17.24 19.80 17.72
C ILE A 409 -15.72 19.62 17.88
N ALA A 410 -14.99 20.72 17.96
CA ALA A 410 -13.58 20.72 18.36
C ALA A 410 -13.39 21.34 19.74
N ARG A 411 -12.54 20.74 20.57
CA ARG A 411 -12.16 21.25 21.89
C ARG A 411 -10.66 21.11 22.10
N THR A 412 -10.10 22.02 22.87
CA THR A 412 -8.67 22.03 23.22
C THR A 412 -8.49 21.58 24.67
N PHE A 413 -7.59 20.64 24.87
CA PHE A 413 -7.27 20.06 26.17
C PHE A 413 -5.77 20.15 26.42
N ARG A 414 -5.38 19.97 27.68
CA ARG A 414 -3.97 19.72 28.01
C ARG A 414 -3.54 18.37 27.43
N ALA A 415 -2.32 18.29 26.94
CA ALA A 415 -1.78 17.09 26.30
C ALA A 415 -1.59 15.91 27.29
N ASP A 416 -1.47 16.21 28.59
CA ASP A 416 -1.24 15.28 29.68
C ASP A 416 -2.51 14.89 30.45
N LEU A 417 -3.70 15.25 29.93
CA LEU A 417 -4.96 14.96 30.61
C LEU A 417 -5.20 13.45 30.71
N PRO A 418 -5.28 12.84 31.92
CA PRO A 418 -5.35 11.38 32.08
C PRO A 418 -6.62 10.74 31.52
N GLU A 419 -7.69 11.52 31.43
CA GLU A 419 -9.00 11.07 30.96
C GLU A 419 -9.03 10.80 29.44
N ILE A 420 -8.03 11.31 28.72
CA ILE A 420 -7.93 11.17 27.27
C ILE A 420 -7.01 10.00 26.94
N SER A 421 -7.57 8.99 26.28
CA SER A 421 -6.82 7.80 25.86
C SER A 421 -6.77 7.66 24.34
N ARG A 422 -5.82 6.86 23.85
CA ARG A 422 -5.73 6.52 22.42
C ARG A 422 -6.90 5.59 22.06
N ALA A 423 -7.67 5.94 21.04
CA ALA A 423 -8.75 5.09 20.55
C ALA A 423 -8.26 4.10 19.49
N ASN A 424 -9.02 3.00 19.32
CA ASN A 424 -8.85 2.14 18.16
C ASN A 424 -9.35 2.89 16.93
N PRO A 425 -8.51 3.16 15.91
CA PRO A 425 -8.94 3.93 14.74
C PRO A 425 -10.07 3.24 13.95
N ILE A 426 -10.26 1.93 14.08
CA ILE A 426 -11.36 1.18 13.46
C ILE A 426 -12.73 1.69 13.92
N ASP A 427 -12.85 2.14 15.18
CA ASP A 427 -14.10 2.61 15.77
C ASP A 427 -14.67 3.84 15.02
N SER A 428 -13.81 4.56 14.29
CA SER A 428 -14.20 5.70 13.44
C SER A 428 -15.05 5.32 12.21
N LEU A 429 -15.07 4.05 11.80
CA LEU A 429 -15.88 3.54 10.68
C LEU A 429 -17.35 3.30 11.08
N ASP A 430 -17.63 3.08 12.36
CA ASP A 430 -18.95 2.68 12.86
C ASP A 430 -19.61 1.55 12.04
N TRP A 431 -18.86 0.47 11.87
CA TRP A 431 -19.28 -0.76 11.18
C TRP A 431 -19.32 -1.94 12.15
N ARG A 432 -19.83 -1.74 13.37
CA ARG A 432 -19.76 -2.72 14.46
C ARG A 432 -20.23 -4.12 14.03
N GLU A 433 -21.40 -4.22 13.42
CA GLU A 433 -21.95 -5.52 12.96
C GLU A 433 -21.01 -6.27 12.01
N TYR A 434 -20.40 -5.55 11.06
CA TYR A 434 -19.47 -6.12 10.09
C TYR A 434 -18.14 -6.51 10.75
N LEU A 435 -17.60 -5.64 11.61
CA LEU A 435 -16.35 -5.89 12.31
C LEU A 435 -16.49 -7.05 13.30
N ASP A 436 -17.60 -7.12 14.03
CA ASP A 436 -17.91 -8.21 14.96
C ASP A 436 -18.07 -9.55 14.24
N ALA A 437 -18.57 -9.55 13.00
CA ALA A 437 -18.64 -10.76 12.17
C ALA A 437 -17.24 -11.19 11.69
N LEU A 438 -16.43 -10.23 11.22
CA LEU A 438 -15.08 -10.48 10.73
C LEU A 438 -14.16 -11.05 11.81
N TYR A 439 -14.24 -10.55 13.04
CA TYR A 439 -13.39 -11.01 14.15
C TYR A 439 -13.92 -12.28 14.84
N ARG A 440 -15.18 -12.65 14.65
CA ARG A 440 -15.72 -13.95 15.13
C ARG A 440 -15.34 -15.14 14.25
N SER A 441 -14.93 -14.91 13.00
CA SER A 441 -14.47 -15.98 12.10
C SER A 441 -12.98 -16.31 12.23
N ASP A 442 -12.22 -15.52 12.99
CA ASP A 442 -10.78 -15.70 13.26
C ASP A 442 -10.51 -16.43 14.61
N GLU A 443 -11.55 -16.71 15.41
CA GLU A 443 -11.54 -17.62 16.58
C GLU A 443 -12.10 -19.00 16.21
#